data_AF-A0A917FUF3-F1
#
_entry.id   AF-A0A917FUF3-F1
#
_cell.length_a   1.000
_cell.length_b   1.000
_cell.length_c   1.000
_cell.angle_alpha   90.00
_cell.angle_beta   90.00
_cell.angle_gamma   90.00
#
_symmetry.space_group_name_H-M   'P 1'
#
loop_
_entity.id
_entity.type
_entity.pdbx_description
1 polymer ?
#
loop_
_entity_poly.entity_id
_entity_poly.type
_entity_poly.pdbx_seq_one_letter_code
_entity_poly.pdbx_strand_id
1 'polypeptide(L)'
;MDPYQYVVWLLNEMHKTLTWQTNKITQMENELAKINEQLASLAALPRTNVEKIEYNFEQLKVEQLDGTLIIGISPTDAGTIEDLDVQNHHEEDVPLGEQTSDTEFRQIKHKINGYIRESIPEMLDKQALERDIALIPAEKEAILEDMIRQIDDRIRIYLQHFQGDKQIRQEWALEHNVLQKLKRDVHTALDSYLAHFGGNEKE
;
A
#
# COMPACT_ATOMS: atom_id res chain seq x y z
N MET A 1 1.64 49.24 -18.69
CA MET A 1 2.70 49.09 -17.67
C MET A 1 3.99 49.62 -18.28
N ASP A 2 4.74 50.47 -17.57
CA ASP A 2 6.03 50.95 -18.05
C ASP A 2 7.01 49.75 -18.18
N PRO A 3 7.76 49.60 -19.30
CA PRO A 3 8.71 48.50 -19.48
C PRO A 3 9.72 48.36 -18.34
N TYR A 4 10.10 49.45 -17.66
CA TYR A 4 10.96 49.38 -16.48
C TYR A 4 10.28 48.71 -15.28
N GLN A 5 8.99 48.97 -15.08
CA GLN A 5 8.20 48.37 -14.00
C GLN A 5 7.99 46.87 -14.21
N TYR A 6 7.84 46.45 -15.48
CA TYR A 6 7.72 45.04 -15.83
C TYR A 6 9.00 44.25 -15.51
N VAL A 7 10.18 44.80 -15.82
CA VAL A 7 11.46 44.15 -15.52
C VAL A 7 11.70 44.03 -14.01
N VAL A 8 11.37 45.07 -13.24
CA VAL A 8 11.49 45.04 -11.76
C VAL A 8 10.54 44.00 -11.16
N TRP A 9 9.31 43.91 -11.66
CA TRP A 9 8.34 42.90 -11.23
C TRP A 9 8.84 41.48 -11.52
N LEU A 10 9.31 41.23 -12.75
CA LEU A 10 9.84 39.91 -13.14
C LEU A 10 11.04 39.50 -12.27
N LEU A 11 11.95 40.42 -11.99
CA LEU A 11 13.11 40.15 -11.14
C LEU A 11 12.70 39.80 -9.70
N ASN A 12 11.70 40.50 -9.16
CA ASN A 12 11.16 40.21 -7.84
C ASN A 12 10.50 38.83 -7.79
N GLU A 13 9.75 38.47 -8.83
CA GLU A 13 9.08 37.19 -8.92
C GLU A 13 10.07 36.02 -9.08
N MET A 14 11.12 36.23 -9.89
CA MET A 14 12.24 35.30 -9.97
C MET A 14 12.97 35.14 -8.63
N HIS A 15 13.20 36.24 -7.91
CA HIS A 15 13.86 36.16 -6.61
C HIS A 15 13.03 35.35 -5.60
N LYS A 16 11.72 35.61 -5.52
CA LYS A 16 10.80 34.85 -4.64
C LYS A 16 10.82 33.37 -4.94
N THR A 17 10.73 32.99 -6.22
CA THR A 17 10.72 31.58 -6.63
C THR A 17 12.05 30.90 -6.29
N LEU A 18 13.18 31.56 -6.52
CA LEU A 18 14.50 31.05 -6.13
C LEU A 18 14.66 30.89 -4.61
N THR A 19 14.21 31.87 -3.82
CA THR A 19 14.25 31.78 -2.35
C THR A 19 13.37 30.65 -1.85
N TRP A 20 12.16 30.51 -2.40
CA TRP A 20 11.25 29.42 -2.05
C TRP A 20 11.86 28.05 -2.38
N GLN A 21 12.46 27.89 -3.57
CA GLN A 21 13.15 26.66 -3.96
C GLN A 21 14.31 26.35 -3.01
N THR A 22 15.13 27.35 -2.67
CA THR A 22 16.27 27.19 -1.75
C THR A 22 15.80 26.74 -0.37
N ASN A 23 14.75 27.35 0.17
CA ASN A 23 14.15 26.96 1.44
C ASN A 23 13.58 25.53 1.39
N LYS A 24 12.99 25.15 0.25
CA LYS A 24 12.46 23.79 0.10
C LYS A 24 13.56 22.74 0.04
N ILE A 25 14.64 23.04 -0.70
CA ILE A 25 15.83 22.16 -0.80
C ILE A 25 16.45 21.96 0.58
N THR A 26 16.72 23.04 1.31
CA THR A 26 17.31 22.95 2.66
C THR A 26 16.42 22.20 3.65
N GLN A 27 15.10 22.34 3.56
CA GLN A 27 14.18 21.52 4.36
C GLN A 27 14.33 20.02 4.05
N MET A 28 14.34 19.65 2.77
CA MET A 28 14.48 18.26 2.34
C MET A 28 15.83 17.67 2.75
N GLU A 29 16.92 18.44 2.64
CA GLU A 29 18.25 18.03 3.10
C GLU A 29 18.27 17.73 4.60
N ASN A 30 17.61 18.55 5.41
CA ASN A 30 17.52 18.33 6.86
C ASN A 30 16.67 17.10 7.20
N GLU A 31 15.55 16.88 6.49
CA GLU A 31 14.73 15.68 6.66
C GLU A 31 15.51 14.40 6.28
N LEU A 32 16.28 14.43 5.19
CA LEU A 32 17.15 13.33 4.79
C LEU A 32 18.24 13.06 5.83
N ALA A 33 18.85 14.11 6.40
CA ALA A 33 19.85 13.96 7.45
C ALA A 33 19.26 13.24 8.69
N LYS A 34 18.05 13.63 9.12
CA LYS A 34 17.34 12.98 10.24
C LYS A 34 17.02 11.52 9.96
N ILE A 35 16.56 11.18 8.76
CA ILE A 35 16.26 9.80 8.38
C ILE A 35 17.54 8.96 8.40
N ASN A 36 18.65 9.48 7.88
CA ASN A 36 19.93 8.79 7.91
C ASN A 36 20.42 8.55 9.35
N GLU A 37 20.24 9.51 10.25
CA GLU A 37 20.57 9.36 11.67
C GLU A 37 19.69 8.28 12.33
N GLN A 38 18.38 8.27 12.04
CA GLN A 38 17.47 7.23 12.53
C GLN A 38 17.86 5.85 12.01
N LEU A 39 18.22 5.70 10.73
CA LEU A 39 18.69 4.45 10.16
C LEU A 39 19.98 3.96 10.82
N ALA A 40 20.94 4.87 11.07
CA ALA A 40 22.17 4.54 11.79
C ALA A 40 21.88 4.06 13.22
N SER A 41 20.94 4.71 13.92
CA SER A 41 20.53 4.31 15.27
C SER A 41 19.83 2.94 15.30
N LEU A 42 19.02 2.62 14.29
CA LEU A 42 18.37 1.32 14.16
C LEU A 42 19.36 0.20 13.83
N ALA A 43 20.36 0.50 12.98
CA ALA A 43 21.43 -0.44 12.67
C ALA A 43 22.33 -0.75 13.87
N ALA A 44 22.42 0.18 14.84
CA ALA A 44 23.19 0.00 16.07
C ALA A 44 22.47 -0.83 17.15
N LEU A 45 21.17 -1.12 17.00
CA LEU A 45 20.45 -2.00 17.92
C LEU A 45 20.98 -3.45 17.76
N PRO A 46 21.30 -4.14 18.87
CA PRO A 46 21.73 -5.53 18.80
C PRO A 46 20.60 -6.37 18.21
N ARG A 47 20.85 -6.98 17.04
CA ARG A 47 19.93 -7.93 16.42
C ARG A 47 19.75 -9.09 17.39
N THR A 48 18.56 -9.22 17.98
CA THR A 48 18.18 -10.41 18.72
C THR A 48 18.29 -11.61 17.77
N ASN A 49 19.36 -12.39 17.94
CA ASN A 49 19.52 -13.65 17.23
C ASN A 49 18.44 -14.57 17.78
N VAL A 50 17.36 -14.78 17.02
CA VAL A 50 16.32 -15.73 17.41
C VAL A 50 16.93 -17.11 17.19
N GLU A 51 17.57 -17.65 18.23
CA GLU A 51 18.05 -19.03 18.22
C GLU A 51 16.86 -19.96 17.93
N LYS A 52 17.07 -20.85 16.97
CA LYS A 52 16.10 -21.83 16.46
C LYS A 52 15.47 -22.58 17.64
N ILE A 53 14.18 -22.33 17.89
CA ILE A 53 13.41 -23.12 18.87
C ILE A 53 13.13 -24.48 18.22
N GLU A 54 14.03 -25.44 18.42
CA GLU A 54 13.78 -26.82 18.01
C GLU A 54 12.74 -27.44 18.93
N TYR A 55 11.53 -27.59 18.40
CA TYR A 55 10.43 -28.26 19.07
C TYR A 55 10.56 -29.77 18.87
N ASN A 56 11.01 -30.49 19.91
CA ASN A 56 11.02 -31.95 19.93
C ASN A 56 9.61 -32.47 20.23
N PHE A 57 8.90 -32.91 19.19
CA PHE A 57 7.66 -33.66 19.35
C PHE A 57 7.98 -35.03 19.99
N GLU A 58 7.74 -35.17 21.29
CA GLU A 58 7.56 -36.50 21.88
C GLU A 58 6.23 -37.06 21.38
N GLN A 59 6.27 -38.19 20.68
CA GLN A 59 5.07 -38.87 20.20
C GLN A 59 4.22 -39.32 21.40
N LEU A 60 3.04 -38.71 21.54
CA LEU A 60 2.02 -39.23 22.44
C LEU A 60 1.47 -40.53 21.83
N LYS A 61 1.88 -41.68 22.38
CA LYS A 61 1.37 -43.00 21.97
C LYS A 61 -0.05 -43.19 22.51
N VAL A 62 -1.04 -43.01 21.65
CA VAL A 62 -2.45 -43.26 21.98
C VAL A 62 -2.74 -44.75 21.80
N GLU A 63 -2.97 -45.46 22.90
CA GLU A 63 -3.48 -46.84 22.85
C GLU A 63 -4.97 -46.84 22.50
N GLN A 64 -5.39 -47.87 21.75
CA GLN A 64 -6.70 -48.02 21.10
C GLN A 64 -7.87 -47.72 22.04
N LEU A 65 -8.79 -46.86 21.60
CA LEU A 65 -10.09 -46.68 22.24
C LEU A 65 -11.17 -46.78 21.16
N ASP A 66 -11.72 -48.00 21.05
CA ASP A 66 -12.92 -48.33 20.29
C ASP A 66 -14.12 -47.59 20.93
N GLY A 67 -14.71 -46.66 20.18
CA GLY A 67 -15.85 -45.86 20.64
C GLY A 67 -16.35 -44.92 19.56
N THR A 68 -17.56 -45.16 19.06
CA THR A 68 -18.23 -44.35 18.04
C THR A 68 -18.41 -42.90 18.50
N LEU A 69 -17.87 -41.95 17.75
CA LEU A 69 -17.93 -40.50 18.01
C LEU A 69 -19.37 -39.99 17.83
N ILE A 70 -20.09 -39.78 18.94
CA ILE A 70 -21.34 -39.03 18.95
C ILE A 70 -21.00 -37.54 19.12
N ILE A 71 -21.02 -36.79 18.00
CA ILE A 71 -20.88 -35.33 18.04
C ILE A 71 -22.24 -34.73 18.42
N GLY A 72 -22.46 -34.51 19.71
CA GLY A 72 -23.55 -33.70 20.22
C GLY A 72 -23.18 -32.22 20.17
N ILE A 73 -23.74 -31.49 19.21
CA ILE A 73 -23.83 -30.03 19.29
C ILE A 73 -24.80 -29.65 20.40
N SER A 74 -24.37 -28.82 21.35
CA SER A 74 -25.25 -28.09 22.25
C SER A 74 -25.01 -26.60 22.09
N PRO A 75 -26.06 -25.75 22.04
CA PRO A 75 -26.04 -24.50 21.32
C PRO A 75 -26.03 -23.30 22.27
N THR A 76 -25.01 -22.45 22.16
CA THR A 76 -24.96 -21.05 22.64
C THR A 76 -23.62 -20.52 22.14
N ASP A 77 -23.49 -19.52 21.27
CA ASP A 77 -24.33 -18.36 21.04
C ASP A 77 -24.16 -17.94 19.57
N ALA A 78 -25.25 -17.42 19.00
CA ALA A 78 -25.41 -17.17 17.58
C ALA A 78 -24.72 -15.86 17.15
N GLY A 79 -23.96 -15.92 16.05
CA GLY A 79 -23.37 -14.74 15.43
C GLY A 79 -22.66 -15.05 14.12
N THR A 80 -23.40 -15.58 13.16
CA THR A 80 -23.18 -15.47 11.70
C THR A 80 -21.73 -15.57 11.20
N ILE A 81 -21.25 -16.80 10.98
CA ILE A 81 -20.28 -17.06 9.90
C ILE A 81 -21.06 -17.81 8.82
N GLU A 82 -21.73 -17.03 7.99
CA GLU A 82 -22.17 -17.50 6.68
C GLU A 82 -20.93 -17.54 5.77
N ASP A 83 -20.61 -18.76 5.38
CA ASP A 83 -20.22 -19.11 4.03
C ASP A 83 -18.80 -18.72 3.58
N LEU A 84 -17.84 -19.60 3.88
CA LEU A 84 -16.70 -19.85 3.00
C LEU A 84 -16.42 -21.35 2.96
N ASP A 85 -17.28 -22.07 2.23
CA ASP A 85 -16.98 -23.39 1.68
C ASP A 85 -15.81 -23.26 0.68
N VAL A 86 -14.61 -23.66 1.10
CA VAL A 86 -13.54 -23.97 0.15
C VAL A 86 -13.10 -25.40 0.42
N GLN A 87 -13.75 -26.28 -0.33
CA GLN A 87 -13.46 -27.69 -0.42
C GLN A 87 -11.97 -27.95 -0.67
N ASN A 88 -11.49 -28.92 0.11
CA ASN A 88 -10.20 -29.60 -0.01
C ASN A 88 -9.81 -29.92 -1.46
N HIS A 89 -8.54 -29.68 -1.79
CA HIS A 89 -7.73 -30.70 -2.45
C HIS A 89 -6.32 -30.67 -1.87
N HIS A 90 -6.00 -31.72 -1.12
CA HIS A 90 -4.64 -32.18 -0.87
C HIS A 90 -4.14 -32.93 -2.11
N GLU A 91 -2.82 -32.84 -2.32
CA GLU A 91 -1.89 -33.65 -3.14
C GLU A 91 -1.02 -32.69 -3.97
N GLU A 92 0.28 -32.83 -4.17
CA GLU A 92 1.41 -33.59 -3.64
C GLU A 92 2.64 -32.85 -4.25
N ASP A 93 3.79 -32.89 -3.57
CA ASP A 93 5.17 -32.51 -3.95
C ASP A 93 5.51 -31.67 -5.24
N VAL A 94 6.53 -30.78 -5.07
CA VAL A 94 7.37 -30.03 -6.06
C VAL A 94 6.88 -28.62 -6.49
N PRO A 95 7.76 -27.58 -6.68
CA PRO A 95 8.96 -27.11 -5.98
C PRO A 95 8.76 -25.72 -5.30
N LEU A 96 9.66 -25.36 -4.39
CA LEU A 96 9.63 -24.20 -3.47
C LEU A 96 9.80 -22.79 -4.11
N GLY A 97 9.25 -22.53 -5.31
CA GLY A 97 9.56 -21.33 -6.11
C GLY A 97 8.46 -20.28 -6.29
N GLU A 98 7.17 -20.63 -6.18
CA GLU A 98 6.07 -19.74 -6.61
C GLU A 98 5.13 -19.26 -5.50
N GLN A 99 5.16 -19.88 -4.32
CA GLN A 99 4.20 -19.58 -3.25
C GLN A 99 4.43 -18.23 -2.53
N THR A 100 5.66 -17.70 -2.52
CA THR A 100 5.96 -16.42 -1.85
C THR A 100 5.32 -15.23 -2.55
N SER A 101 5.27 -15.26 -3.89
CA SER A 101 4.69 -14.18 -4.70
C SER A 101 3.20 -13.97 -4.44
N ASP A 102 2.48 -15.05 -4.14
CA ASP A 102 1.03 -15.03 -3.96
C ASP A 102 0.66 -14.58 -2.53
N THR A 103 1.46 -14.94 -1.53
CA THR A 103 1.33 -14.40 -0.17
C THR A 103 1.65 -12.90 -0.11
N GLU A 104 2.72 -12.46 -0.77
CA GLU A 104 3.12 -11.05 -0.87
C GLU A 104 2.06 -10.22 -1.59
N PHE A 105 1.53 -10.72 -2.71
CA PHE A 105 0.46 -10.09 -3.46
C PHE A 105 -0.78 -9.86 -2.59
N ARG A 106 -1.24 -10.87 -1.84
CA ARG A 106 -2.39 -10.76 -0.95
C ARG A 106 -2.20 -9.71 0.14
N GLN A 107 -1.04 -9.66 0.77
CA GLN A 107 -0.74 -8.70 1.85
C GLN A 107 -0.73 -7.26 1.33
N ILE A 108 -0.02 -7.02 0.22
CA ILE A 108 0.05 -5.70 -0.42
C ILE A 108 -1.33 -5.26 -0.89
N LYS A 109 -2.09 -6.15 -1.53
CA LYS A 109 -3.45 -5.90 -1.98
C LYS A 109 -4.36 -5.49 -0.83
N HIS A 110 -4.33 -6.21 0.28
CA HIS A 110 -5.13 -5.87 1.46
C HIS A 110 -4.80 -4.47 1.99
N LYS A 111 -3.49 -4.16 2.16
CA LYS A 111 -3.03 -2.87 2.68
C LYS A 111 -3.38 -1.69 1.75
N ILE A 112 -3.18 -1.85 0.44
CA ILE A 112 -3.46 -0.75 -0.51
C ILE A 112 -4.96 -0.55 -0.70
N ASN A 113 -5.77 -1.61 -0.71
CA ASN A 113 -7.23 -1.49 -0.81
C ASN A 113 -7.82 -0.82 0.43
N GLY A 114 -7.31 -1.12 1.63
CA GLY A 114 -7.67 -0.39 2.85
C GLY A 114 -7.34 1.09 2.73
N TYR A 115 -6.12 1.42 2.30
CA TYR A 115 -5.70 2.81 2.06
C TYR A 115 -6.60 3.54 1.05
N ILE A 116 -6.95 2.89 -0.07
CA ILE A 116 -7.82 3.47 -1.08
C ILE A 116 -9.20 3.77 -0.48
N ARG A 117 -9.81 2.81 0.22
CA ARG A 117 -11.16 2.98 0.78
C ARG A 117 -11.24 4.00 1.91
N GLU A 118 -10.20 4.11 2.73
CA GLU A 118 -10.20 5.01 3.89
C GLU A 118 -9.73 6.42 3.55
N SER A 119 -8.64 6.56 2.78
CA SER A 119 -7.98 7.86 2.59
C SER A 119 -8.42 8.58 1.31
N ILE A 120 -8.76 7.86 0.24
CA ILE A 120 -9.04 8.49 -1.07
C ILE A 120 -10.36 9.25 -1.09
N PRO A 121 -11.46 8.80 -0.46
CA PRO A 121 -12.69 9.60 -0.42
C PRO A 121 -12.48 11.00 0.19
N GLU A 122 -11.78 11.07 1.33
CA GLU A 122 -11.48 12.35 1.99
C GLU A 122 -10.58 13.24 1.12
N MET A 123 -9.56 12.65 0.49
CA MET A 123 -8.67 13.37 -0.42
C MET A 123 -9.39 13.86 -1.68
N LEU A 124 -10.26 13.03 -2.26
CA LEU A 124 -11.06 13.36 -3.44
C LEU A 124 -11.98 14.54 -3.14
N ASP A 125 -12.67 14.51 -2.00
CA ASP A 125 -13.56 15.61 -1.57
C ASP A 125 -12.80 16.92 -1.38
N LYS A 126 -11.64 16.85 -0.73
CA LYS A 126 -10.79 18.03 -0.52
C LYS A 126 -10.29 18.61 -1.85
N GLN A 127 -9.76 17.78 -2.74
CA GLN A 127 -9.20 18.24 -4.01
C GLN A 127 -10.29 18.70 -4.99
N ALA A 128 -11.47 18.09 -4.97
CA ALA A 128 -12.61 18.53 -5.77
C ALA A 128 -13.10 19.91 -5.30
N LEU A 129 -13.20 20.13 -3.99
CA LEU A 129 -13.55 21.44 -3.42
C LEU A 129 -12.52 22.52 -3.78
N GLU A 130 -11.22 22.21 -3.71
CA GLU A 130 -10.14 23.13 -4.09
C GLU A 130 -10.19 23.54 -5.57
N ARG A 131 -10.78 22.70 -6.43
CA ARG A 131 -10.89 22.91 -7.89
C ARG A 131 -12.29 23.32 -8.34
N ASP A 132 -13.21 23.55 -7.40
CA ASP A 132 -14.62 23.88 -7.64
C ASP A 132 -15.36 22.85 -8.54
N ILE A 133 -15.02 21.56 -8.37
CA ILE A 133 -15.60 20.44 -9.12
C ILE A 133 -16.72 19.81 -8.28
N ALA A 134 -17.94 19.75 -8.83
CA ALA A 134 -19.07 19.11 -8.18
C ALA A 134 -19.16 17.62 -8.55
N LEU A 135 -18.61 16.74 -7.71
CA LEU A 135 -18.73 15.28 -7.88
C LEU A 135 -20.00 14.75 -7.21
N ILE A 136 -20.86 14.07 -7.97
CA ILE A 136 -21.99 13.34 -7.40
C ILE A 136 -21.53 12.02 -6.75
N PRO A 137 -22.25 11.49 -5.74
CA PRO A 137 -21.85 10.27 -5.04
C PRO A 137 -21.59 9.06 -5.95
N ALA A 138 -22.36 8.92 -7.04
CA ALA A 138 -22.18 7.84 -8.01
C ALA A 138 -20.84 7.92 -8.77
N GLU A 139 -20.36 9.13 -9.07
CA GLU A 139 -19.06 9.34 -9.72
C GLU A 139 -17.91 9.02 -8.78
N LYS A 140 -18.04 9.38 -7.49
CA LYS A 140 -17.04 9.05 -6.47
C LYS A 140 -16.88 7.54 -6.32
N GLU A 141 -17.99 6.81 -6.28
CA GLU A 141 -17.97 5.34 -6.19
C GLU A 141 -17.33 4.72 -7.45
N ALA A 142 -17.69 5.21 -8.63
CA ALA A 142 -17.11 4.74 -9.90
C ALA A 142 -15.59 4.97 -9.97
N ILE A 143 -15.10 6.13 -9.51
CA ILE A 143 -13.65 6.42 -9.42
C ILE A 143 -12.99 5.44 -8.45
N LEU A 144 -13.58 5.22 -7.27
CA LEU A 144 -13.02 4.32 -6.26
C LEU A 144 -12.94 2.88 -6.75
N GLU A 145 -14.00 2.36 -7.39
CA GLU A 145 -14.03 1.02 -7.96
C GLU A 145 -12.99 0.84 -9.07
N ASP A 146 -12.86 1.82 -9.97
CA ASP A 146 -11.87 1.74 -11.05
C ASP A 146 -10.43 1.79 -10.49
N MET A 147 -10.18 2.61 -9.47
CA MET A 147 -8.89 2.62 -8.77
C MET A 147 -8.56 1.27 -8.13
N ILE A 148 -9.53 0.63 -7.47
CA ILE A 148 -9.34 -0.72 -6.89
C ILE A 148 -9.11 -1.75 -7.99
N ARG A 149 -9.79 -1.66 -9.12
CA ARG A 149 -9.60 -2.58 -10.25
C ARG A 149 -8.22 -2.44 -10.87
N GLN A 150 -7.74 -1.21 -11.06
CA GLN A 150 -6.44 -0.92 -11.67
C GLN A 150 -5.26 -1.29 -10.76
N ILE A 151 -5.43 -1.23 -9.43
CA ILE A 151 -4.32 -1.48 -8.50
C ILE A 151 -3.85 -2.94 -8.55
N ASP A 152 -4.74 -3.89 -8.82
CA ASP A 152 -4.42 -5.32 -8.89
C ASP A 152 -3.34 -5.62 -9.94
N ASP A 153 -3.51 -5.09 -11.15
CA ASP A 153 -2.52 -5.26 -12.21
C ASP A 153 -1.21 -4.54 -11.88
N ARG A 154 -1.31 -3.36 -11.25
CA ARG A 154 -0.14 -2.60 -10.82
C ARG A 154 0.70 -3.31 -9.76
N ILE A 155 0.08 -4.00 -8.80
CA ILE A 155 0.79 -4.80 -7.79
C ILE A 155 1.63 -5.88 -8.49
N ARG A 156 1.06 -6.61 -9.47
CA ARG A 156 1.79 -7.66 -10.20
C ARG A 156 3.02 -7.10 -10.93
N ILE A 157 2.86 -5.96 -11.61
CA ILE A 157 3.96 -5.29 -12.31
C ILE A 157 5.09 -4.94 -11.35
N TYR A 158 4.78 -4.38 -10.18
CA TYR A 158 5.81 -4.02 -9.21
C TYR A 158 6.48 -5.24 -8.58
N LEU A 159 5.71 -6.27 -8.20
CA LEU A 159 6.29 -7.50 -7.67
C LEU A 159 7.25 -8.15 -8.67
N GLN A 160 6.87 -8.26 -9.95
CA GLN A 160 7.75 -8.78 -11.00
C GLN A 160 9.02 -7.93 -11.19
N HIS A 161 8.89 -6.60 -11.15
CA HIS A 161 10.02 -5.69 -11.32
C HIS A 161 11.07 -5.86 -10.21
N PHE A 162 10.64 -6.07 -8.97
CA PHE A 162 11.54 -6.22 -7.83
C PHE A 162 12.04 -7.64 -7.61
N GLN A 163 11.34 -8.68 -8.08
CA GLN A 163 11.84 -10.05 -8.07
C GLN A 163 13.06 -10.26 -9.00
N GLY A 164 13.16 -9.45 -10.06
CA GLY A 164 14.34 -9.44 -10.95
C GLY A 164 15.58 -8.81 -10.31
N ASP A 165 15.40 -8.00 -9.27
CA ASP A 165 16.46 -7.23 -8.62
C ASP A 165 16.99 -7.99 -7.39
N LYS A 166 17.93 -8.91 -7.62
CA LYS A 166 18.49 -9.87 -6.63
C LYS A 166 19.08 -9.22 -5.35
N GLN A 167 19.16 -7.89 -5.28
CA GLN A 167 19.67 -7.14 -4.13
C GLN A 167 18.62 -6.87 -3.03
N ILE A 168 17.32 -6.90 -3.33
CA ILE A 168 16.28 -6.66 -2.30
C ILE A 168 15.83 -8.00 -1.70
N ARG A 169 16.72 -8.64 -0.93
CA ARG A 169 16.45 -9.92 -0.26
C ARG A 169 15.86 -9.75 1.16
N GLN A 170 15.19 -8.62 1.40
CA GLN A 170 14.46 -8.37 2.64
C GLN A 170 12.99 -8.13 2.29
N GLU A 171 12.16 -9.12 2.58
CA GLU A 171 10.72 -9.17 2.31
C GLU A 171 9.97 -7.92 2.81
N TRP A 172 10.33 -7.40 4.00
CA TRP A 172 9.76 -6.16 4.55
C TRP A 172 10.10 -4.91 3.73
N ALA A 173 11.32 -4.85 3.18
CA ALA A 173 11.76 -3.71 2.37
C ALA A 173 11.10 -3.74 0.99
N LEU A 174 10.89 -4.94 0.43
CA LEU A 174 10.11 -5.12 -0.79
C LEU A 174 8.68 -4.61 -0.62
N GLU A 175 7.98 -5.10 0.40
CA GLU A 175 6.59 -4.73 0.66
C GLU A 175 6.43 -3.21 0.85
N HIS A 176 7.30 -2.61 1.66
CA HIS A 176 7.30 -1.17 1.90
C HIS A 176 7.49 -0.36 0.60
N ASN A 177 8.49 -0.73 -0.22
CA ASN A 177 8.78 -0.03 -1.46
C ASN A 177 7.64 -0.15 -2.48
N VAL A 178 7.04 -1.35 -2.60
CA VAL A 178 5.88 -1.56 -3.47
C VAL A 178 4.70 -0.73 -3.00
N LEU A 179 4.40 -0.73 -1.69
CA LEU A 179 3.32 0.08 -1.13
C LEU A 179 3.52 1.59 -1.35
N GLN A 180 4.74 2.10 -1.18
CA GLN A 180 5.03 3.52 -1.43
C GLN A 180 4.80 3.91 -2.90
N LYS A 181 5.25 3.07 -3.84
CA LYS A 181 5.02 3.30 -5.27
C LYS A 181 3.54 3.26 -5.61
N LEU A 182 2.81 2.26 -5.09
CA LEU A 182 1.36 2.14 -5.30
C LEU A 182 0.61 3.35 -4.76
N LYS A 183 0.97 3.85 -3.57
CA LYS A 183 0.38 5.08 -3.02
C LYS A 183 0.64 6.28 -3.94
N ARG A 184 1.86 6.45 -4.45
CA ARG A 184 2.16 7.54 -5.38
C ARG A 184 1.38 7.43 -6.70
N ASP A 185 1.23 6.22 -7.23
CA ASP A 185 0.42 5.95 -8.42
C ASP A 185 -1.05 6.29 -8.17
N VAL A 186 -1.59 5.89 -7.02
CA VAL A 186 -2.96 6.20 -6.56
C VAL A 186 -3.20 7.71 -6.50
N HIS A 187 -2.26 8.48 -5.94
CA HIS A 187 -2.36 9.97 -5.92
C HIS A 187 -2.31 10.56 -7.33
N THR A 188 -1.42 10.05 -8.18
CA THR A 188 -1.28 10.53 -9.56
C THR A 188 -2.53 10.22 -10.40
N ALA A 189 -3.12 9.05 -10.18
CA ALA A 189 -4.38 8.65 -10.79
C ALA A 189 -5.51 9.59 -10.33
N LEU A 190 -5.63 9.84 -9.03
CA LEU A 190 -6.62 10.77 -8.46
C LEU A 190 -6.53 12.17 -9.08
N ASP A 191 -5.33 12.73 -9.17
CA ASP A 191 -5.09 14.03 -9.82
C ASP A 191 -5.52 14.02 -11.29
N SER A 192 -5.22 12.92 -12.00
CA SER A 192 -5.58 12.75 -13.41
C SER A 192 -7.08 12.62 -13.63
N TYR A 193 -7.80 11.89 -12.76
CA TYR A 193 -9.26 11.80 -12.81
C TYR A 193 -9.88 13.18 -12.65
N LEU A 194 -9.50 13.92 -11.60
CA LEU A 194 -10.02 15.27 -11.36
C LEU A 194 -9.70 16.24 -12.50
N ALA A 195 -8.53 16.11 -13.14
CA ALA A 195 -8.19 16.92 -14.31
C ALA A 195 -9.09 16.65 -15.52
N HIS A 196 -9.51 15.40 -15.74
CA HIS A 196 -10.44 15.06 -16.81
C HIS A 196 -11.87 15.52 -16.50
N PHE A 197 -12.32 15.40 -15.25
CA PHE A 197 -13.64 15.89 -14.84
C PHE A 197 -13.77 17.41 -14.94
N GLY A 198 -12.77 18.18 -14.50
CA GLY A 198 -12.78 19.66 -14.62
C GLY A 198 -12.68 20.18 -16.06
N GLY A 199 -12.36 19.33 -17.05
CA GLY A 199 -12.33 19.68 -18.47
C GLY A 199 -13.69 19.52 -19.17
N ASN A 200 -14.56 18.63 -18.67
CA ASN A 200 -15.81 18.27 -19.34
C ASN A 200 -16.98 19.24 -19.09
N GLU A 201 -16.84 20.21 -18.17
CA GLU A 201 -17.85 21.28 -17.97
C GLU A 201 -17.65 22.52 -18.88
N LYS A 202 -16.67 22.49 -19.80
CA LYS A 202 -16.36 23.64 -20.70
C LYS A 202 -16.75 23.48 -22.17
N GLU A 203 -17.48 22.43 -22.54
CA GLU A 203 -18.14 22.31 -23.86
C GLU A 203 -19.66 22.33 -23.74
#